data_AF-A0A0P6YDU9-F1
#
_entry.id   AF-A0A0P6YDU9-F1
#
_cell.length_a   1.000
_cell.length_b   1.000
_cell.length_c   1.000
_cell.angle_alpha   90.00
_cell.angle_beta   90.00
_cell.angle_gamma   90.00
#
_symmetry.space_group_name_H-M   'P 1'
#
loop_
_entity.id
_entity.type
_entity.pdbx_description
1 polymer ?
#
loop_
_entity_poly.entity_id
_entity_poly.type
_entity_poly.pdbx_seq_one_letter_code
_entity_poly.pdbx_strand_id
1 'polypeptide(L)' 'MILSGTRPAVIHSVQAVSLHGSVFYDVMFAHDEQPERLIKARLGSEVMYANPQAGDLVTISYLMNMPTQVSKRD' A
#
# COMPACT_ATOMS: atom_id res chain seq x y z
N MET A 1 10.82 10.70 -19.31
CA MET A 1 10.05 9.43 -19.34
C MET A 1 9.50 9.23 -17.94
N ILE A 2 8.18 9.12 -17.76
CA ILE A 2 7.56 8.87 -16.45
C ILE A 2 7.52 7.35 -16.25
N LEU A 3 8.09 6.86 -15.15
CA LEU A 3 8.07 5.44 -14.80
C LEU A 3 6.89 5.17 -13.86
N SER A 4 5.78 4.70 -14.42
CA SER A 4 4.61 4.24 -13.66
C SER A 4 4.38 2.74 -13.89
N GLY A 5 3.71 2.10 -12.95
CA GLY A 5 3.35 0.69 -13.05
C GLY A 5 2.60 0.20 -11.82
N THR A 6 2.10 -1.03 -11.88
CA THR A 6 1.43 -1.69 -10.76
C THR A 6 2.13 -2.99 -10.43
N ARG A 7 2.08 -3.41 -9.16
CA ARG A 7 2.65 -4.68 -8.71
C ARG A 7 1.74 -5.36 -7.70
N PRO A 8 1.52 -6.67 -7.81
CA PRO A 8 0.80 -7.41 -6.78
C PRO A 8 1.61 -7.47 -5.47
N ALA A 9 0.90 -7.53 -4.35
CA ALA A 9 1.50 -7.61 -3.01
C ALA A 9 0.52 -8.22 -2.00
N VAL A 10 1.07 -8.54 -0.83
CA VAL A 10 0.32 -8.93 0.37
C VAL A 10 0.57 -7.91 1.47
N ILE A 11 -0.49 -7.45 2.14
CA ILE A 11 -0.35 -6.59 3.33
C ILE A 11 0.08 -7.45 4.52
N HIS A 12 1.15 -7.05 5.21
CA HIS A 12 1.61 -7.68 6.44
C HIS A 12 1.10 -6.96 7.69
N SER A 13 0.99 -5.63 7.64
CA SER A 13 0.44 -4.85 8.73
C SER A 13 -0.13 -3.55 8.21
N VAL A 14 -1.18 -3.07 8.86
CA VAL A 14 -1.78 -1.77 8.57
C VAL A 14 -2.18 -1.09 9.87
N GLN A 15 -1.84 0.18 9.98
CA GLN A 15 -2.19 1.01 11.14
C GLN A 15 -2.75 2.34 10.64
N ALA A 16 -3.98 2.66 11.06
CA ALA A 16 -4.54 3.98 10.86
C ALA A 16 -3.85 4.98 11.80
N VAL A 17 -3.42 6.12 11.25
CA VAL A 17 -2.77 7.21 11.96
C VAL A 17 -3.55 8.49 11.64
N SER A 18 -4.00 9.19 12.68
CA SER A 18 -4.59 10.52 12.52
C SER A 18 -3.53 11.59 12.72
N LEU A 19 -3.36 12.47 11.73
CA LEU A 19 -2.44 13.60 11.77
C LEU A 19 -3.22 14.88 11.43
N HIS A 20 -3.40 15.76 12.42
CA HIS A 20 -4.09 17.04 12.25
C HIS A 20 -5.48 16.95 11.58
N GLY A 21 -6.24 15.90 11.87
CA GLY A 21 -7.59 15.68 11.32
C GLY A 21 -7.61 14.88 10.01
N SER A 22 -6.46 14.59 9.41
CA SER A 22 -6.33 13.71 8.24
C SER A 22 -5.99 12.29 8.66
N VAL A 23 -6.63 11.30 8.05
CA VAL A 23 -6.35 9.89 8.29
C VAL A 23 -5.36 9.37 7.24
N PHE A 24 -4.30 8.75 7.72
CA PHE A 24 -3.31 8.04 6.93
C PHE A 24 -3.27 6.58 7.35
N TYR A 25 -2.76 5.74 6.47
CA TYR A 25 -2.42 4.36 6.78
C TYR A 25 -0.91 4.18 6.70
N ASP A 26 -0.31 3.76 7.81
CA ASP A 26 1.01 3.13 7.80
C ASP A 26 0.83 1.67 7.40
N VAL A 27 1.36 1.30 6.25
CA VAL A 27 1.19 -0.03 5.65
C VAL A 27 2.55 -0.65 5.49
N MET A 28 2.66 -1.92 5.87
CA MET A 28 3.77 -2.78 5.47
C MET A 28 3.24 -3.87 4.56
N PHE A 29 3.89 -4.05 3.42
CA PHE A 29 3.53 -5.06 2.43
C PHE A 29 4.79 -5.68 1.82
N ALA A 30 4.63 -6.84 1.20
CA ALA A 30 5.66 -7.47 0.38
C ALA A 30 5.08 -7.79 -0.99
N HIS A 31 5.88 -7.64 -2.04
CA HIS A 31 5.46 -8.05 -3.38
C HIS A 31 5.46 -9.57 -3.51
N ASP A 32 4.54 -10.12 -4.33
CA ASP A 32 4.43 -11.57 -4.55
C ASP A 32 5.75 -12.18 -5.05
N GLU A 33 6.54 -11.42 -5.82
CA GLU A 33 7.86 -11.86 -6.35
C GLU A 33 8.99 -11.81 -5.31
N GLN A 34 8.83 -11.06 -4.21
CA GLN A 34 9.84 -10.85 -3.15
C GLN A 34 9.14 -10.84 -1.78
N PRO A 35 8.54 -11.96 -1.35
CA PRO A 35 7.72 -12.04 -0.14
C PRO A 35 8.52 -11.76 1.16
N GLU A 36 9.83 -11.97 1.14
CA GLU A 36 10.75 -11.66 2.25
C GLU A 36 11.07 -10.16 2.39
N ARG A 37 10.82 -9.37 1.35
CA ARG A 37 11.17 -7.95 1.33
C ARG A 37 9.98 -7.07 1.70
N LEU A 38 9.95 -6.66 2.97
CA LEU A 38 8.94 -5.73 3.48
C LEU A 38 9.23 -4.29 3.05
N ILE A 39 8.19 -3.64 2.54
CA ILE A 39 8.17 -2.22 2.17
C ILE A 39 7.19 -1.52 3.11
N LYS A 40 7.63 -0.41 3.71
CA LYS A 40 6.78 0.47 4.52
C LYS A 40 6.39 1.70 3.71
N ALA A 41 5.11 2.04 3.73
CA ALA A 41 4.59 3.26 3.11
C ALA A 41 3.56 3.92 4.04
N ARG A 42 3.50 5.25 4.00
CA ARG A 42 2.39 6.03 4.57
C ARG A 42 1.58 6.60 3.42
N LEU A 43 0.30 6.26 3.37
CA LEU A 43 -0.61 6.68 2.31
C LEU A 43 -1.84 7.35 2.91
N GLY A 44 -2.36 8.37 2.23
CA GLY A 44 -3.62 9.00 2.62
C GLY A 44 -4.77 8.01 2.51
N SER A 45 -5.80 8.19 3.34
CA SER A 45 -7.01 7.36 3.29
C SER A 45 -7.71 7.37 1.92
N GLU A 46 -7.55 8.44 1.15
CA GLU A 46 -8.17 8.66 -0.16
C GLU A 46 -7.57 7.79 -1.29
N VAL A 47 -6.35 7.27 -1.11
CA VAL A 47 -5.69 6.35 -2.05
C VAL A 47 -5.62 4.91 -1.52
N MET A 48 -6.40 4.64 -0.47
CA MET A 48 -6.56 3.33 0.15
C MET A 48 -7.96 2.79 -0.07
N TYR A 49 -8.10 1.47 -0.20
CA TYR A 49 -9.40 0.81 -0.23
C TYR A 49 -10.04 0.76 1.16
N ALA A 50 -11.33 0.42 1.23
CA ALA A 50 -12.06 0.40 2.49
C ALA A 50 -11.61 -0.75 3.41
N ASN A 51 -11.37 -0.42 4.68
CA ASN A 51 -11.05 -1.37 5.76
C ASN A 51 -9.88 -2.33 5.42
N PRO A 52 -8.67 -1.81 5.10
CA PRO A 52 -7.53 -2.65 4.79
C PRO A 52 -7.13 -3.52 5.99
N GLN A 53 -6.77 -4.77 5.74
CA GLN A 53 -6.36 -5.73 6.78
C GLN A 53 -5.03 -6.40 6.43
N ALA A 54 -4.33 -6.90 7.44
CA ALA A 54 -3.22 -7.81 7.24
C ALA A 54 -3.71 -9.12 6.59
N GLY A 55 -2.90 -9.66 5.68
CA GLY A 55 -3.23 -10.82 4.85
C GLY A 55 -3.99 -10.50 3.57
N ASP A 56 -4.47 -9.26 3.40
CA ASP A 56 -5.16 -8.87 2.15
C ASP A 56 -4.20 -8.94 0.95
N LEU A 57 -4.70 -9.55 -0.12
CA LEU A 57 -4.06 -9.51 -1.43
C LEU A 57 -4.42 -8.18 -2.09
N VAL A 58 -3.40 -7.47 -2.59
CA VAL A 58 -3.55 -6.11 -3.11
C VAL A 58 -2.73 -5.89 -4.37
N THR A 59 -3.01 -4.79 -5.04
CA THR A 59 -2.19 -4.21 -6.09
C THR A 59 -1.68 -2.84 -5.62
N ILE A 60 -0.37 -2.63 -5.71
CA ILE A 60 0.30 -1.38 -5.38
C ILE A 60 0.60 -0.62 -6.67
N SER A 61 0.09 0.60 -6.80
CA SER A 61 0.46 1.51 -7.88
C SER A 61 1.73 2.27 -7.52
N TYR A 62 2.59 2.48 -8.52
CA TYR A 62 3.85 3.18 -8.39
C TYR A 62 3.94 4.35 -9.35
N LEU A 63 4.56 5.43 -8.86
CA LEU A 63 5.09 6.52 -9.66
C LEU A 63 6.53 6.77 -9.21
N MET A 64 7.49 6.65 -10.12
CA MET A 64 8.93 6.86 -9.83
C MET A 64 9.40 6.03 -8.63
N ASN A 65 9.00 4.76 -8.58
CA ASN A 65 9.32 3.80 -7.51
C ASN A 65 8.76 4.19 -6.12
N MET A 66 7.86 5.17 -6.03
CA MET A 66 7.10 5.49 -4.83
C MET A 66 5.69 4.88 -4.90
N PRO A 67 5.22 4.17 -3.86
CA PRO A 67 3.83 3.73 -3.77
C PRO A 67 2.89 4.93 -3.76
N THR A 68 1.84 4.90 -4.57
CA THR A 68 0.87 6.00 -4.70
C THR A 68 -0.57 5.59 -4.44
N GLN A 69 -0.89 4.30 -4.56
CA GLN A 69 -2.23 3.77 -4.29
C GLN A 69 -2.15 2.30 -3.92
N VAL A 70 -3.06 1.84 -3.06
CA VAL A 70 -3.27 0.42 -2.77
C VAL A 70 -4.73 0.07 -3.06
N SER A 71 -4.92 -0.93 -3.91
CA SER A 71 -6.24 -1.44 -4.29
C SER A 71 -6.36 -2.91 -3.92
N LYS A 72 -7.53 -3.31 -3.41
CA LYS A 72 -7.80 -4.73 -3.13
C LYS A 72 -7.77 -5.54 -4.43
N ARG A 73 -7.16 -6.72 -4.38
CA ARG A 73 -7.19 -7.70 -5.47
C ARG A 73 -8.32 -8.67 -5.17
N ASP A 74 -9.30 -8.77 -6.07
CA ASP A 74 -10.43 -9.70 -5.97
C ASP A 74 -10.00 -11.17 -5.90
#